data_AF-A0A3B8REM1-F1
#
_entry.id   AF-A0A3B8REM1-F1
#
_cell.length_a   1.000
_cell.length_b   1.000
_cell.length_c   1.000
_cell.angle_alpha   90.00
_cell.angle_beta   90.00
_cell.angle_gamma   90.00
#
_symmetry.space_group_name_H-M   'P 1'
#
loop_
_entity.id
_entity.type
_entity.pdbx_description
1 polymer ?
#
loop_
_entity_poly.entity_id
_entity_poly.type
_entity_poly.pdbx_seq_one_letter_code
_entity_poly.pdbx_strand_id
1 'polypeptide(L)'
;AQTAELADLEKFYQRASQKFKNDTGFAEKARGYVVRLQSGDPALKKLWEVFIQTSMDHGQNVYDKLNITLTQQDAMPESRYN
;
A
#
# COMPACT_ATOMS: atom_id res chain seq x y z
N ALA A 1 -15.30 4.55 -8.63
CA ALA A 1 -14.16 5.37 -9.09
C ALA A 1 -12.86 5.03 -8.33
N GLN A 2 -12.87 4.96 -6.99
CA GLN A 2 -11.66 4.69 -6.17
C GLN A 2 -11.00 3.31 -6.40
N THR A 3 -11.76 2.28 -6.75
CA THR A 3 -11.28 0.89 -6.91
C THR A 3 -10.53 0.62 -8.22
N ALA A 4 -10.76 1.42 -9.27
CA ALA A 4 -10.14 1.20 -10.58
C ALA A 4 -8.66 1.66 -10.62
N GLU A 5 -8.27 2.66 -9.82
CA GLU A 5 -6.87 3.10 -9.75
C GLU A 5 -5.98 2.12 -8.97
N LEU A 6 -6.57 1.32 -8.07
CA LEU A 6 -5.88 0.25 -7.33
C LEU A 6 -5.57 -0.98 -8.20
N ALA A 7 -6.19 -1.11 -9.37
CA ALA A 7 -5.85 -2.17 -10.32
C ALA A 7 -4.47 -1.95 -10.97
N ASP A 8 -3.98 -0.71 -10.97
CA ASP A 8 -2.66 -0.33 -11.48
C ASP A 8 -1.86 0.35 -10.36
N LEU A 9 -1.61 -0.43 -9.30
CA LEU A 9 -0.81 -0.03 -8.13
C LEU A 9 0.55 0.56 -8.53
N GLU A 10 1.15 0.07 -9.62
CA GLU A 10 2.41 0.58 -10.14
C GLU A 10 2.28 2.03 -10.62
N LYS A 11 1.31 2.32 -11.51
CA LYS A 11 1.08 3.70 -11.97
C LYS A 11 0.63 4.62 -10.83
N PHE A 12 -0.18 4.10 -9.90
CA PHE A 12 -0.59 4.85 -8.71
C PHE A 12 0.64 5.26 -7.87
N TYR A 13 1.54 4.32 -7.60
CA TYR A 13 2.77 4.56 -6.86
C TYR A 13 3.69 5.57 -7.58
N GLN A 14 3.87 5.41 -8.88
CA GLN A 14 4.70 6.33 -9.68
C GLN A 14 4.15 7.77 -9.65
N ARG A 15 2.83 7.95 -9.83
CA ARG A 15 2.17 9.26 -9.74
C ARG A 15 2.28 9.87 -8.34
N ALA A 16 2.06 9.06 -7.29
CA ALA A 16 2.18 9.50 -5.90
C ALA A 16 3.63 9.95 -5.60
N SER A 17 4.63 9.20 -6.07
CA SER A 17 6.05 9.55 -5.92
C SER A 17 6.41 10.85 -6.64
N GLN A 18 5.94 11.04 -7.87
CA GLN A 18 6.14 12.29 -8.60
C GLN A 18 5.48 13.47 -7.88
N LYS A 19 4.24 13.30 -7.42
CA LYS A 19 3.52 14.34 -6.67
C LYS A 19 4.24 14.67 -5.36
N PHE A 20 4.74 13.68 -4.64
CA PHE A 20 5.55 13.89 -3.44
C PHE A 20 6.82 14.71 -3.69
N LYS A 21 7.46 14.55 -4.85
CA LYS A 21 8.65 15.32 -5.23
C LYS A 21 8.32 16.75 -5.66
N ASN A 22 7.20 16.94 -6.34
CA ASN A 22 6.89 18.19 -7.05
C ASN A 22 5.93 19.12 -6.28
N ASP A 23 5.24 18.63 -5.26
CA ASP A 23 4.26 19.38 -4.47
C ASP A 23 4.63 19.31 -2.97
N THR A 24 5.14 20.43 -2.44
CA THR A 24 5.56 20.55 -1.05
C THR A 24 4.40 20.38 -0.07
N GLY A 25 3.21 20.89 -0.39
CA GLY A 25 2.02 20.73 0.45
C GLY A 25 1.54 19.28 0.50
N PHE A 26 1.63 18.57 -0.64
CA PHE A 26 1.38 17.13 -0.67
C PHE A 26 2.42 16.35 0.13
N ALA A 27 3.70 16.72 0.06
CA ALA A 27 4.77 16.06 0.81
C ALA A 27 4.62 16.24 2.33
N GLU A 28 4.30 17.46 2.80
CA GLU A 28 4.01 17.74 4.20
C GLU A 28 2.81 16.94 4.69
N LYS A 29 1.73 16.93 3.91
CA LYS A 29 0.54 16.13 4.22
C LYS A 29 0.91 14.64 4.33
N ALA A 30 1.59 14.07 3.33
CA ALA A 30 1.98 12.67 3.34
C ALA A 30 2.82 12.29 4.57
N ARG A 31 3.79 13.12 4.98
CA ARG A 31 4.55 12.91 6.21
C ARG A 31 3.66 12.90 7.47
N GLY A 32 2.69 13.82 7.55
CA GLY A 32 1.72 13.84 8.64
C GLY A 32 0.84 12.58 8.71
N TYR A 33 0.49 12.00 7.56
CA TYR A 33 -0.27 10.73 7.52
C TYR A 33 0.56 9.54 8.03
N VAL A 34 1.88 9.53 7.82
CA VAL A 34 2.77 8.48 8.38
C VAL A 34 2.73 8.51 9.90
N VAL A 35 2.88 9.70 10.51
CA VAL A 35 2.84 9.85 11.97
C VAL A 35 1.50 9.41 12.54
N ARG A 36 0.39 9.81 11.90
CA ARG A 36 -0.95 9.41 12.33
C ARG A 36 -1.20 7.90 12.20
N LEU A 37 -0.65 7.27 11.17
CA LEU A 37 -0.73 5.83 11.00
C LEU A 37 0.05 5.11 12.11
N GLN A 38 1.26 5.59 12.41
CA GLN A 38 2.10 5.05 13.49
C GLN A 38 1.50 5.29 14.89
N SER A 39 0.74 6.36 15.08
CA SER A 39 0.00 6.61 16.32
C SER A 39 -1.27 5.76 16.47
N GLY A 40 -1.58 4.89 15.50
CA GLY A 40 -2.70 3.97 15.58
C GLY A 40 -4.06 4.55 15.19
N ASP A 41 -4.12 5.62 14.38
CA ASP A 41 -5.38 6.18 13.87
C ASP A 41 -6.23 5.09 13.15
N PRO A 42 -7.42 4.72 13.69
CA PRO A 42 -8.20 3.60 13.15
C PRO A 42 -8.69 3.82 11.72
N ALA A 43 -8.98 5.06 11.33
CA ALA A 43 -9.45 5.37 9.99
C ALA A 43 -8.31 5.22 8.97
N LEU A 44 -7.10 5.66 9.34
CA LEU A 44 -5.92 5.46 8.51
C LEU A 44 -5.48 4.01 8.45
N LYS A 45 -5.57 3.29 9.57
CA LYS A 45 -5.27 1.85 9.61
C LYS A 45 -6.14 1.07 8.62
N LYS A 46 -7.44 1.35 8.57
CA LYS A 46 -8.36 0.72 7.61
C LYS A 46 -7.96 1.01 6.15
N LEU A 47 -7.55 2.24 5.85
CA LEU A 47 -7.07 2.59 4.50
C LEU A 47 -5.77 1.86 4.16
N TRP A 48 -4.87 1.75 5.13
CA TRP A 48 -3.62 1.00 4.98
C TRP A 48 -3.87 -0.50 4.78
N GLU A 49 -4.80 -1.11 5.51
CA GLU A 49 -5.17 -2.52 5.33
C GLU A 49 -5.71 -2.80 3.92
N VAL A 50 -6.56 -1.93 3.38
CA VAL A 50 -7.06 -2.04 1.99
C VAL A 50 -5.92 -1.95 0.98
N PHE A 51 -4.95 -1.04 1.22
CA PHE A 51 -3.79 -0.90 0.37
C PHE A 51 -2.91 -2.16 0.38
N ILE A 52 -2.60 -2.70 1.58
CA ILE A 52 -1.83 -3.92 1.74
C ILE A 52 -2.53 -5.11 1.08
N GLN A 53 -3.84 -5.29 1.30
CA GLN A 53 -4.57 -6.39 0.70
C GLN A 53 -4.50 -6.35 -0.83
N THR A 54 -4.73 -5.18 -1.44
CA THR A 54 -4.64 -5.03 -2.90
C THR A 54 -3.23 -5.35 -3.41
N SER A 55 -2.19 -4.93 -2.67
CA SER A 55 -0.79 -5.22 -3.01
C SER A 55 -0.47 -6.71 -2.92
N MET A 56 -0.97 -7.39 -1.89
CA MET A 56 -0.80 -8.83 -1.71
C MET A 56 -1.53 -9.62 -2.80
N ASP A 57 -2.73 -9.22 -3.18
CA ASP A 57 -3.49 -9.85 -4.27
C ASP A 57 -2.74 -9.70 -5.61
N HIS A 58 -2.16 -8.54 -5.88
CA HIS A 58 -1.32 -8.33 -7.07
C HIS A 58 -0.07 -9.23 -7.06
N GLY A 59 0.62 -9.34 -5.92
CA GLY A 59 1.77 -10.22 -5.76
C GLY A 59 1.41 -11.70 -5.95
N GLN A 60 0.28 -12.13 -5.39
CA GLN A 60 -0.19 -13.52 -5.53
C GLN A 60 -0.45 -13.87 -7.00
N ASN A 61 -1.05 -12.96 -7.80
CA ASN A 61 -1.22 -13.18 -9.23
C ASN A 61 0.10 -13.42 -9.99
N VAL A 62 1.21 -12.87 -9.51
CA VAL A 62 2.55 -13.12 -10.07
C VAL A 62 3.05 -14.49 -9.63
N TYR A 63 2.89 -14.84 -8.36
CA TYR A 63 3.25 -16.16 -7.84
C TYR A 63 2.51 -17.29 -8.55
N ASP A 64 1.21 -17.12 -8.79
CA ASP A 64 0.38 -18.09 -9.49
C ASP A 64 0.88 -18.32 -10.93
N LYS A 65 1.27 -17.25 -11.64
CA LYS A 65 1.83 -17.34 -13.01
C LYS A 65 3.19 -18.05 -13.04
N LEU A 66 3.98 -17.92 -11.97
CA LEU A 66 5.29 -18.55 -11.83
C LEU A 66 5.20 -19.95 -11.20
N ASN A 67 4.00 -20.45 -10.92
CA ASN A 67 3.75 -21.71 -10.23
C ASN A 67 4.51 -21.80 -8.88
N ILE A 68 4.55 -20.68 -8.15
CA ILE A 68 5.14 -20.57 -6.81
C ILE A 68 4.07 -20.99 -5.78
N THR A 69 4.47 -21.78 -4.78
CA THR A 69 3.55 -22.34 -3.77
C THR A 69 3.27 -21.41 -2.59
N LEU A 70 3.93 -20.25 -2.51
CA LEU A 70 3.71 -19.28 -1.44
C LEU A 70 2.33 -18.67 -1.55
N THR A 71 1.65 -18.59 -0.41
CA THR A 71 0.31 -18.04 -0.28
C THR A 71 0.29 -16.84 0.67
N GLN A 72 -0.83 -16.13 0.73
CA GLN A 72 -1.03 -15.06 1.71
C GLN A 72 -0.93 -15.57 3.17
N GLN A 73 -1.15 -16.86 3.43
CA GLN A 73 -1.02 -17.44 4.79
C GLN A 73 0.45 -17.54 5.23
N ASP A 74 1.37 -17.61 4.28
CA ASP A 74 2.81 -17.64 4.53
C ASP A 74 3.39 -16.24 4.75
N ALA A 75 2.58 -15.20 4.58
CA ALA A 75 3.03 -13.82 4.71
C ALA A 75 3.35 -13.46 6.18
N MET A 76 4.60 -13.03 6.39
CA MET A 76 5.05 -12.46 7.66
C MET A 76 5.47 -11.00 7.47
N PRO A 77 4.50 -10.05 7.41
CA PRO A 77 4.81 -8.65 7.16
C PRO A 77 5.55 -8.03 8.34
N GLU A 78 6.44 -7.08 8.06
CA GLU A 78 7.22 -6.36 9.09
C GLU A 78 6.31 -5.68 10.13
N SER A 79 5.14 -5.21 9.70
CA SER A 79 4.13 -4.61 10.58
C SER A 79 3.62 -5.54 11.69
N ARG A 80 3.86 -6.85 11.60
CA ARG A 80 3.52 -7.82 12.65
C ARG A 80 4.39 -7.66 13.90
N TYR A 81 5.57 -7.06 13.77
CA TYR A 81 6.53 -6.93 14.86
C TYR A 81 6.55 -5.52 15.49
N ASN A 82 5.64 -4.65 15.05
CA ASN A 82 5.48 -3.27 15.55
C ASN A 82 4.58 -3.20 16.80
#